data_AF-V8FS01-F1
#
_entry.id   AF-V8FS01-F1
#
_cell.length_a   1.000
_cell.length_b   1.000
_cell.length_c   1.000
_cell.angle_alpha   90.00
_cell.angle_beta   90.00
_cell.angle_gamma   90.00
#
_symmetry.space_group_name_H-M   'P 1'
#
loop_
_entity.id
_entity.type
_entity.pdbx_description
1 polymer ?
#
loop_
_entity_poly.entity_id
_entity_poly.type
_entity_poly.pdbx_seq_one_letter_code
_entity_poly.pdbx_strand_id
1 'polypeptide(L)' 'MDYRKIREAIIEETSRTHVHLVEVLGDTITTRLLKDFPEVSQVKLRISKPAAFSDCDAVGIEFLVHR' A
#
# COMPACT_ATOMS: atom_id res chain seq x y z
N MET A 1 1.56 -3.76 -18.36
CA MET A 1 1.80 -3.18 -17.03
C MET A 1 3.24 -2.73 -16.88
N ASP A 2 3.47 -1.48 -16.53
CA ASP A 2 4.80 -0.95 -16.20
C ASP A 2 4.94 -0.87 -14.67
N TYR A 3 5.72 -1.78 -14.09
CA TYR A 3 5.94 -1.83 -12.63
C TYR A 3 6.64 -0.58 -12.09
N ARG A 4 7.33 0.20 -12.93
CA ARG A 4 7.96 1.47 -12.52
C ARG A 4 6.89 2.48 -12.11
N LYS A 5 5.81 2.57 -12.90
CA LYS A 5 4.66 3.45 -12.61
C LYS A 5 3.93 3.04 -11.33
N ILE A 6 3.79 1.73 -11.10
CA ILE A 6 3.20 1.20 -9.86
C ILE A 6 4.05 1.60 -8.65
N ARG A 7 5.37 1.39 -8.74
CA ARG A 7 6.31 1.79 -7.70
C ARG A 7 6.27 3.28 -7.43
N GLU A 8 6.26 4.11 -8.46
CA GLU A 8 6.15 5.57 -8.34
C GLU A 8 4.86 5.99 -7.66
N ALA A 9 3.71 5.41 -8.06
CA ALA A 9 2.42 5.68 -7.42
C ALA A 9 2.42 5.35 -5.91
N ILE A 10 3.03 4.21 -5.53
CA ILE A 10 3.17 3.82 -4.12
C ILE A 10 4.07 4.83 -3.37
N ILE A 11 5.23 5.18 -3.92
CA ILE A 11 6.17 6.13 -3.29
C ILE A 11 5.50 7.49 -3.08
N GLU A 12 4.82 8.01 -4.10
CA GLU A 12 4.08 9.26 -4.00
C GLU A 12 3.05 9.23 -2.87
N GLU A 13 2.28 8.15 -2.77
CA GLU A 13 1.25 8.03 -1.74
C GLU A 13 1.84 7.95 -0.33
N THR A 14 2.95 7.22 -0.17
CA THR A 14 3.66 7.13 1.11
C THR A 14 4.36 8.44 1.52
N SER A 15 4.60 9.36 0.57
CA SER A 15 5.37 10.59 0.81
C SER A 15 4.49 11.85 0.90
N ARG A 16 3.21 11.78 0.52
CA ARG A 16 2.34 12.97 0.35
C ARG A 16 1.96 13.65 1.67
N THR A 17 1.68 12.91 2.74
CA THR A 17 1.21 13.46 4.02
C THR A 17 1.54 12.51 5.17
N HIS A 18 1.66 13.03 6.40
CA HIS A 18 1.59 12.21 7.61
C HIS A 18 0.29 11.42 7.62
N VAL A 19 0.35 10.12 7.33
CA VAL A 19 -0.82 9.26 7.42
C VAL A 19 -0.98 8.83 8.87
N HIS A 20 -2.17 9.05 9.43
CA HIS A 20 -2.47 8.74 10.83
C HIS A 20 -2.38 7.25 11.14
N LEU A 21 -2.73 6.40 10.18
CA LEU A 21 -2.86 4.95 10.32
C LEU A 21 -2.40 4.25 9.04
N VAL A 22 -1.73 3.11 9.18
CA VAL A 22 -1.31 2.28 8.03
C VAL A 22 -2.51 1.73 7.26
N GLU A 23 -3.67 1.70 7.90
CA GLU A 23 -4.97 1.37 7.35
C GLU A 23 -5.40 2.33 6.24
N VAL A 24 -5.33 3.64 6.53
CA VAL A 24 -5.72 4.70 5.59
C VAL A 24 -4.75 4.75 4.42
N LEU A 25 -3.45 4.55 4.70
CA LEU A 25 -2.43 4.49 3.66
C LEU A 25 -2.68 3.30 2.73
N GLY A 26 -2.95 2.11 3.29
CA GLY A 26 -3.21 0.90 2.54
C GLY A 26 -4.41 1.05 1.61
N ASP A 27 -5.53 1.55 2.13
CA ASP A 27 -6.76 1.79 1.37
C ASP A 27 -6.56 2.79 0.23
N THR A 28 -5.81 3.87 0.49
CA THR A 28 -5.52 4.89 -0.52
C THR A 28 -4.65 4.33 -1.64
N ILE A 29 -3.62 3.55 -1.30
CA ILE A 29 -2.74 2.90 -2.29
C ILE A 29 -3.53 1.89 -3.13
N THR A 30 -4.26 0.96 -2.53
CA THR A 30 -4.98 -0.08 -3.28
C THR A 30 -6.04 0.52 -4.20
N THR A 31 -6.79 1.51 -3.73
CA THR A 31 -7.78 2.25 -4.52
C THR A 31 -7.13 2.94 -5.71
N ARG A 32 -6.02 3.65 -5.48
CA ARG A 32 -5.28 4.34 -6.54
C ARG A 32 -4.73 3.36 -7.58
N LEU A 33 -4.16 2.23 -7.15
CA LEU A 33 -3.63 1.21 -8.06
C LEU A 33 -4.73 0.57 -8.92
N LEU A 34 -5.90 0.25 -8.36
CA LEU A 34 -7.00 -0.29 -9.15
C LEU A 34 -7.60 0.74 -10.12
N LYS A 35 -7.53 2.03 -9.79
CA LYS A 35 -8.03 3.13 -10.62
C LYS A 35 -7.07 3.48 -11.77
N ASP A 36 -5.78 3.63 -11.47
CA ASP A 36 -4.78 4.11 -12.43
C ASP A 36 -4.30 3.00 -13.39
N PHE A 37 -4.52 1.72 -13.03
CA PHE A 37 -4.14 0.56 -13.84
C PHE A 37 -5.37 -0.31 -14.16
N PRO A 38 -6.12 0.02 -15.24
CA PRO A 38 -7.32 -0.71 -15.65
C PRO A 38 -7.10 -2.20 -15.90
N GLU A 39 -5.88 -2.61 -16.26
CA GLU A 39 -5.55 -4.01 -16.48
C GLU A 39 -5.38 -4.84 -15.19
N VAL A 40 -5.34 -4.19 -14.01
CA VAL A 40 -5.26 -4.86 -12.70
C VAL A 40 -6.66 -5.21 -12.21
N SER A 41 -6.92 -6.50 -11.97
CA SER A 41 -8.19 -7.00 -11.44
C SER A 41 -8.23 -7.15 -9.92
N GLN A 42 -7.06 -7.28 -9.29
CA GLN A 42 -6.90 -7.47 -7.85
C GLN A 42 -5.58 -6.87 -7.38
N VAL A 43 -5.59 -6.26 -6.20
CA VAL A 43 -4.39 -5.78 -5.51
C VAL A 43 -4.28 -6.49 -4.18
N LYS A 44 -3.12 -7.12 -3.95
CA LYS A 44 -2.68 -7.61 -2.65
C LYS A 44 -1.56 -6.70 -2.14
N LEU A 45 -1.81 -5.97 -1.06
CA LEU A 45 -0.86 -5.03 -0.47
C LEU A 45 -0.56 -5.42 0.97
N ARG A 46 0.71 -5.46 1.34
CA ARG A 46 1.16 -5.66 2.72
C ARG A 46 2.02 -4.48 3.16
N ILE A 47 1.65 -3.87 4.27
CA ILE A 47 2.42 -2.80 4.91
C ILE A 47 2.94 -3.34 6.24
N SER A 48 4.25 -3.32 6.43
CA SER A 48 4.92 -3.83 7.63
C SER A 48 5.75 -2.74 8.29
N LYS A 49 5.67 -2.65 9.61
CA LYS A 49 6.45 -1.78 10.49
C LYS A 49 7.38 -2.66 11.35
N PRO A 50 8.62 -2.93 10.89
CA PRO A 50 9.53 -3.88 11.53
C PRO A 50 10.00 -3.44 12.92
N ALA A 51 10.16 -2.14 13.17
CA ALA A 51 10.61 -1.61 14.46
C ALA A 51 9.46 -1.06 15.32
N ALA A 52 8.26 -1.65 15.22
CA ALA A 52 7.12 -1.20 16.02
C ALA A 52 7.25 -1.62 17.49
N PHE A 53 7.74 -2.83 17.73
CA PHE A 53 7.96 -3.40 19.06
C PHE A 53 9.26 -4.20 19.08
N SER A 54 9.86 -4.32 20.26
CA SER A 54 11.15 -5.01 20.44
C SER A 54 11.02 -6.54 20.53
N ASP A 55 9.81 -7.07 20.64
CA ASP A 55 9.49 -8.49 20.85
C ASP A 55 8.94 -9.19 19.59
N CYS A 56 8.93 -8.52 18.44
CA CYS A 56 8.49 -9.09 17.17
C CYS A 56 9.31 -8.58 15.98
N ASP A 57 9.44 -9.39 14.93
CA ASP A 57 10.17 -9.03 13.70
C ASP A 57 9.48 -7.89 12.92
N ALA A 58 8.15 -7.89 12.90
CA ALA A 58 7.32 -6.81 12.35
C ALA A 58 5.85 -6.95 12.73
N VAL A 59 5.17 -5.82 12.86
CA VAL A 59 3.70 -5.76 12.82
C VAL A 59 3.24 -5.14 11.51
N GLY A 60 2.09 -5.52 11.00
CA GLY A 60 1.62 -5.02 9.73
C GLY A 60 0.19 -5.41 9.42
N ILE A 61 -0.33 -4.85 8.33
CA ILE A 61 -1.67 -5.10 7.82
C ILE A 61 -1.57 -5.54 6.36
N GLU A 62 -2.48 -6.44 5.98
CA GLU A 62 -2.62 -6.93 4.62
C GLU A 62 -4.00 -6.56 4.07
N PHE A 63 -4.01 -6.06 2.84
CA PHE A 63 -5.21 -5.73 2.07
C PHE A 63 -5.31 -6.69 0.90
N LEU A 64 -6.53 -7.17 0.67
CA LEU A 64 -6.90 -7.90 -0.54
C LEU A 64 -8.12 -7.21 -1.14
N VAL A 65 -7.91 -6.45 -2.20
CA VAL A 65 -8.95 -5.65 -2.84
C VAL A 65 -9.14 -6.12 -4.27
N HIS A 66 -10.40 -6.31 -4.63
CA HIS A 66 -10.84 -6.68 -5.98
C HIS A 66 -11.58 -5.49 -6.58
N ARG A 67 -11.53 -5.38 -7.91
CA ARG A 67 -12.42 -4.44 -8.61
C ARG A 67 -13.86 -4.95 -8.62
#